data_AF-A0A2C5VHI0-F1
#
_entry.id   AF-A0A2C5VHI0-F1
#
_cell.length_a   1.000
_cell.length_b   1.000
_cell.length_c   1.000
_cell.angle_alpha   90.00
_cell.angle_beta   90.00
_cell.angle_gamma   90.00
#
_symmetry.space_group_name_H-M   'P 1'
#
loop_
_entity.id
_entity.type
_entity.pdbx_description
1 polymer ?
#
loop_
_entity_poly.entity_id
_entity_poly.type
_entity_poly.pdbx_seq_one_letter_code
_entity_poly.pdbx_strand_id
1 'polypeptide(L)'
;MNGMGPDEKGSYGSDNLDAEIEALKAMSPHALITTNYDQLLELIFPDFERVVGQQVLSKPYLSIGEIFKIHGCISDPLSLVLTEEDYKTFEADKKYLSAKLLTYFAEHPLLFVGYRAEDHNIKSILYDVTRMFKATQSLTPNIYILEWDKDVGANSYPPRERIINVGGDITIRIKSIVSSSFDWVFKAFGNNGTLEQINVKLLRALMARAFNLVRRDTLSKHVEVNFSMLEHAVENDENFAKILGITSLDGPASVNANYPYTLQMVAEKLGFTSWNGAHKLIELLEQMTGFDMKNSDNPYHFKLKTGKSESSFTRKYSEAAVALLGKVQSGESFKLAQGCTG
;
A
#
# COMPACT_ATOMS: atom_id res chain seq x y z
N MET A 1 23.22 -9.93 11.35
CA MET A 1 23.17 -8.86 10.33
C MET A 1 24.30 -7.82 10.48
N ASN A 2 25.29 -8.04 11.36
CA ASN A 2 26.42 -7.12 11.49
C ASN A 2 27.23 -7.11 10.19
N GLY A 3 27.08 -6.05 9.38
CA GLY A 3 27.95 -5.79 8.23
C GLY A 3 27.28 -5.52 6.88
N MET A 4 25.96 -5.64 6.72
CA MET A 4 25.27 -5.31 5.45
C MET A 4 24.40 -4.05 5.50
N GLY A 5 23.96 -3.64 6.68
CA GLY A 5 23.22 -2.39 6.87
C GLY A 5 24.16 -1.19 7.11
N PRO A 6 23.61 0.03 7.17
CA PRO A 6 24.39 1.19 7.51
C PRO A 6 25.02 1.04 8.91
N ASP A 7 26.16 1.68 9.12
CA ASP A 7 26.78 1.82 10.43
C ASP A 7 25.94 2.72 11.37
N GLU A 8 26.39 2.92 12.60
CA GLU A 8 25.69 3.77 13.59
C GLU A 8 25.48 5.23 13.12
N LYS A 9 26.21 5.67 12.09
CA LYS A 9 26.12 7.01 11.50
C LYS A 9 25.29 7.05 10.22
N GLY A 10 24.74 5.92 9.77
CA GLY A 10 23.97 5.84 8.52
C GLY A 10 24.82 5.54 7.29
N SER A 11 26.12 5.28 7.43
CA SER A 11 27.04 5.05 6.30
C SER A 11 27.14 3.57 5.91
N TYR A 12 27.19 3.31 4.62
CA TYR A 12 27.44 2.03 3.97
C TYR A 12 28.92 1.80 3.64
N GLY A 13 29.82 2.62 4.20
CA GLY A 13 31.26 2.38 4.25
C GLY A 13 32.12 3.37 3.46
N SER A 14 31.55 4.16 2.56
CA SER A 14 32.24 5.29 1.91
C SER A 14 31.23 6.30 1.36
N ASP A 15 31.63 7.56 1.25
CA ASP A 15 30.78 8.64 0.70
C ASP A 15 30.20 8.31 -0.69
N ASN A 16 30.97 7.60 -1.52
CA ASN A 16 30.51 7.19 -2.85
C ASN A 16 29.41 6.12 -2.79
N LEU A 17 29.52 5.16 -1.86
CA LEU A 17 28.49 4.15 -1.63
C LEU A 17 27.24 4.78 -1.01
N ASP A 18 27.42 5.73 -0.10
CA ASP A 18 26.32 6.45 0.53
C ASP A 18 25.53 7.24 -0.52
N ALA A 19 26.23 7.98 -1.39
CA ALA A 19 25.60 8.69 -2.50
C ALA A 19 24.85 7.74 -3.46
N GLU A 20 25.42 6.58 -3.78
CA GLU A 20 24.80 5.58 -4.64
C GLU A 20 23.54 4.98 -3.99
N ILE A 21 23.57 4.68 -2.70
CA ILE A 21 22.41 4.16 -1.95
C ILE A 21 21.31 5.22 -1.83
N GLU A 22 21.67 6.49 -1.61
CA GLU A 22 20.69 7.59 -1.60
C GLU A 22 20.04 7.77 -2.98
N ALA A 23 20.82 7.64 -4.07
CA ALA A 23 20.28 7.64 -5.42
C ALA A 23 19.33 6.45 -5.67
N LEU A 24 19.67 5.26 -5.15
CA LEU A 24 18.81 4.08 -5.23
C LEU A 24 17.49 4.28 -4.47
N LYS A 25 17.53 4.87 -3.26
CA LYS A 25 16.32 5.21 -2.48
C LYS A 25 15.42 6.18 -3.24
N ALA A 26 16.01 7.18 -3.89
CA ALA A 26 15.28 8.20 -4.64
C ALA A 26 14.55 7.65 -5.88
N MET A 27 14.95 6.48 -6.40
CA MET A 27 14.32 5.85 -7.58
C MET A 27 12.82 5.56 -7.40
N SER A 28 12.36 5.36 -6.15
CA SER A 28 10.95 5.09 -5.81
C SER A 28 10.27 4.04 -6.74
N PRO A 29 10.86 2.83 -6.89
CA PRO A 29 10.34 1.83 -7.82
C PRO A 29 8.92 1.39 -7.47
N HIS A 30 8.14 1.04 -8.50
CA HIS A 30 6.81 0.50 -8.29
C HIS A 30 6.82 -0.83 -7.51
N ALA A 31 7.76 -1.72 -7.84
CA ALA A 31 8.03 -2.95 -7.11
C ALA A 31 9.50 -3.34 -7.26
N LEU A 32 10.03 -4.02 -6.26
CA LEU A 32 11.36 -4.62 -6.23
C LEU A 32 11.21 -6.14 -6.27
N ILE A 33 11.97 -6.81 -7.13
CA ILE A 33 11.95 -8.27 -7.27
C ILE A 33 13.39 -8.76 -7.10
N THR A 34 13.60 -9.70 -6.18
CA THR A 34 14.95 -10.20 -5.87
C THR A 34 14.96 -11.70 -5.64
N THR A 35 16.05 -12.33 -6.07
CA THR A 35 16.44 -13.70 -5.74
C THR A 35 17.36 -13.75 -4.52
N ASN A 36 17.80 -12.59 -4.01
CA ASN A 36 18.65 -12.51 -2.83
C ASN A 36 17.88 -12.87 -1.55
N TYR A 37 18.56 -13.56 -0.65
CA TYR A 37 17.98 -14.03 0.61
C TYR A 37 18.08 -12.99 1.75
N ASP A 38 19.08 -12.11 1.71
CA ASP A 38 19.38 -11.08 2.72
C ASP A 38 18.33 -9.97 2.79
N GLN A 39 18.30 -9.19 3.88
CA GLN A 39 17.26 -8.17 4.11
C GLN A 39 17.71 -6.73 3.78
N LEU A 40 18.69 -6.55 2.89
CA LEU A 40 19.24 -5.23 2.59
C LEU A 40 18.21 -4.29 1.95
N LEU A 41 17.41 -4.80 1.00
CA LEU A 41 16.38 -3.99 0.34
C LEU A 41 15.32 -3.50 1.32
N GLU A 42 14.98 -4.31 2.32
CA GLU A 42 14.03 -3.93 3.37
C GLU A 42 14.58 -2.82 4.27
N LEU A 43 15.90 -2.75 4.46
CA LEU A 43 16.56 -1.66 5.18
C LEU A 43 16.62 -0.37 4.34
N ILE A 44 16.87 -0.50 3.03
CA ILE A 44 16.94 0.63 2.10
C ILE A 44 15.54 1.22 1.85
N PHE A 45 14.51 0.36 1.75
CA PHE A 45 13.13 0.72 1.46
C PHE A 45 12.18 0.31 2.60
N PRO A 46 12.23 0.99 3.76
CA PRO A 46 11.47 0.61 4.96
C PRO A 46 9.94 0.70 4.79
N ASP A 47 9.46 1.50 3.84
CA ASP A 47 8.03 1.66 3.55
C ASP A 47 7.47 0.56 2.63
N PHE A 48 8.34 -0.28 2.07
CA PHE A 48 7.95 -1.36 1.17
C PHE A 48 7.53 -2.60 1.96
N GLU A 49 6.52 -3.29 1.42
CA GLU A 49 6.05 -4.55 1.99
C GLU A 49 6.88 -5.72 1.48
N ARG A 50 7.57 -6.40 2.37
CA ARG A 50 8.24 -7.66 2.04
C ARG A 50 7.20 -8.76 1.78
N VAL A 51 7.32 -9.41 0.63
CA VAL A 51 6.52 -10.57 0.22
C VAL A 51 7.47 -11.73 -0.08
N VAL A 52 7.39 -12.80 0.71
CA VAL A 52 8.29 -13.95 0.59
C VAL A 52 7.62 -15.09 -0.14
N GLY A 53 8.31 -15.64 -1.14
CA GLY A 53 7.83 -16.76 -1.94
C GLY A 53 6.41 -16.52 -2.47
N GLN A 54 5.48 -17.40 -2.09
CA GLN A 54 4.09 -17.39 -2.57
C GLN A 54 3.10 -16.67 -1.64
N GLN A 55 3.58 -15.93 -0.63
CA GLN A 55 2.70 -15.17 0.28
C GLN A 55 1.84 -14.12 -0.44
N VAL A 56 2.11 -13.83 -1.72
CA VAL A 56 1.27 -13.00 -2.61
C VAL A 56 -0.21 -13.41 -2.57
N LEU A 57 -0.51 -14.71 -2.43
CA LEU A 57 -1.89 -15.23 -2.40
C LEU A 57 -2.70 -14.76 -1.18
N SER A 58 -2.03 -14.39 -0.09
CA SER A 58 -2.67 -13.96 1.17
C SER A 58 -2.98 -12.46 1.22
N LYS A 59 -2.44 -11.66 0.28
CA LYS A 59 -2.55 -10.20 0.27
C LYS A 59 -3.07 -9.69 -1.08
N PRO A 60 -4.40 -9.69 -1.31
CA PRO A 60 -4.99 -9.39 -2.62
C PRO A 60 -4.89 -7.93 -3.06
N TYR A 61 -4.48 -7.02 -2.18
CA TYR A 61 -4.34 -5.57 -2.44
C TYR A 61 -2.89 -5.12 -2.66
N LEU A 62 -1.98 -6.06 -2.89
CA LEU A 62 -0.60 -5.75 -3.30
C LEU A 62 -0.66 -5.12 -4.71
N SER A 63 -0.24 -3.87 -4.84
CA SER A 63 -0.38 -3.05 -6.04
C SER A 63 0.73 -2.00 -6.19
N ILE A 64 1.52 -1.71 -5.16
CA ILE A 64 2.68 -0.81 -5.22
C ILE A 64 3.51 -0.93 -3.94
N GLY A 65 4.83 -0.81 -4.07
CA GLY A 65 5.76 -0.78 -2.94
C GLY A 65 6.03 -2.14 -2.35
N GLU A 66 6.12 -3.17 -3.18
CA GLU A 66 6.44 -4.52 -2.73
C GLU A 66 7.93 -4.86 -2.94
N ILE A 67 8.49 -5.63 -2.01
CA ILE A 67 9.75 -6.36 -2.21
C ILE A 67 9.40 -7.85 -2.33
N PHE A 68 9.36 -8.34 -3.56
CA PHE A 68 9.14 -9.75 -3.87
C PHE A 68 10.45 -10.52 -3.75
N LYS A 69 10.52 -11.39 -2.74
CA LYS A 69 11.66 -12.29 -2.51
C LYS A 69 11.32 -13.67 -3.01
N ILE A 70 11.59 -13.89 -4.29
CA ILE A 70 11.04 -15.04 -5.03
C ILE A 70 11.72 -16.35 -4.65
N HIS A 71 12.95 -16.32 -4.16
CA HIS A 71 13.68 -17.49 -3.67
C HIS A 71 13.68 -17.62 -2.13
N GLY A 72 12.78 -16.92 -1.45
CA GLY A 72 12.70 -16.96 0.02
C GLY A 72 13.49 -15.85 0.71
N CYS A 73 13.59 -15.94 2.03
CA CYS A 73 14.24 -14.92 2.87
C CYS A 73 14.93 -15.55 4.08
N ILE A 74 16.08 -15.02 4.50
CA ILE A 74 16.79 -15.50 5.71
C ILE A 74 15.94 -15.42 6.99
N SER A 75 14.94 -14.54 7.04
CA SER A 75 14.00 -14.44 8.17
C SER A 75 13.02 -15.61 8.24
N ASP A 76 12.87 -16.37 7.15
CA ASP A 76 12.01 -17.53 7.02
C ASP A 76 12.79 -18.65 6.29
N PRO A 77 13.68 -19.37 6.98
CA PRO A 77 14.59 -20.33 6.35
C PRO A 77 13.89 -21.45 5.57
N LEU A 78 12.64 -21.81 5.94
CA LEU A 78 11.87 -22.85 5.25
C LEU A 78 11.35 -22.38 3.89
N SER A 79 11.40 -21.08 3.60
CA SER A 79 11.02 -20.51 2.30
C SER A 79 12.15 -20.50 1.28
N LEU A 80 13.37 -20.86 1.68
CA LEU A 80 14.57 -20.73 0.84
C LEU A 80 14.56 -21.74 -0.32
N VAL A 81 14.83 -21.25 -1.52
CA VAL A 81 15.01 -22.07 -2.73
C VAL A 81 16.51 -22.17 -3.02
N LEU A 82 17.10 -23.35 -2.81
CA LEU A 82 18.56 -23.56 -2.91
C LEU A 82 18.93 -24.83 -3.68
N THR A 83 18.22 -25.92 -3.42
CA THR A 83 18.49 -27.24 -4.02
C THR A 83 17.69 -27.43 -5.30
N GLU A 84 18.11 -28.37 -6.15
CA GLU A 84 17.38 -28.71 -7.38
C GLU A 84 15.92 -29.13 -7.10
N GLU A 85 15.68 -29.79 -5.97
CA GLU A 85 14.33 -30.17 -5.54
C GLU A 85 13.49 -28.95 -5.17
N ASP A 86 14.09 -27.96 -4.49
CA ASP A 86 13.42 -26.71 -4.19
C ASP A 86 13.05 -25.96 -5.48
N TYR A 87 13.94 -25.93 -6.47
CA TYR A 87 13.67 -25.32 -7.78
C TYR A 87 12.51 -26.03 -8.51
N LYS A 88 12.47 -27.36 -8.50
CA LYS A 88 11.36 -28.12 -9.10
C LYS A 88 10.03 -27.80 -8.42
N THR A 89 10.03 -27.72 -7.10
CA THR A 89 8.85 -27.39 -6.29
C THR A 89 8.41 -25.94 -6.56
N PHE A 90 9.36 -25.01 -6.55
CA PHE A 90 9.12 -23.61 -6.88
C PHE A 90 8.53 -23.43 -8.28
N GLU A 91 9.09 -24.06 -9.32
CA GLU A 91 8.56 -24.01 -10.69
C GLU A 91 7.12 -24.54 -10.80
N ALA A 92 6.80 -25.61 -10.08
CA ALA A 92 5.45 -26.19 -10.08
C ALA A 92 4.41 -25.23 -9.46
N ASP A 93 4.81 -24.54 -8.39
CA ASP A 93 3.90 -23.78 -7.55
C ASP A 93 3.87 -22.26 -7.87
N LYS A 94 4.90 -21.71 -8.55
CA LYS A 94 5.05 -20.26 -8.81
C LYS A 94 4.03 -19.65 -9.77
N LYS A 95 3.05 -20.40 -10.29
CA LYS A 95 2.15 -19.97 -11.38
C LYS A 95 1.47 -18.62 -11.13
N TYR A 96 1.00 -18.38 -9.91
CA TYR A 96 0.35 -17.10 -9.55
C TYR A 96 1.35 -15.95 -9.44
N LEU A 97 2.50 -16.19 -8.81
CA LEU A 97 3.58 -15.21 -8.72
C LEU A 97 4.03 -14.82 -10.13
N SER A 98 4.28 -15.79 -11.01
CA SER A 98 4.60 -15.55 -12.42
C SER A 98 3.54 -14.73 -13.13
N ALA A 99 2.25 -15.04 -12.97
CA ALA A 99 1.17 -14.25 -13.59
C ALA A 99 1.17 -12.79 -13.13
N LYS A 100 1.47 -12.53 -11.85
CA LYS A 100 1.56 -11.17 -11.30
C LYS A 100 2.83 -10.43 -11.72
N LEU A 101 3.97 -11.12 -11.76
CA LEU A 101 5.21 -10.55 -12.28
C LEU A 101 5.03 -10.14 -13.75
N LEU A 102 4.32 -10.96 -14.52
CA LEU A 102 4.00 -10.65 -15.92
C LEU A 102 3.16 -9.39 -16.09
N THR A 103 2.22 -9.09 -15.19
CA THR A 103 1.48 -7.81 -15.25
C THR A 103 2.39 -6.63 -14.98
N TYR A 104 3.27 -6.70 -13.98
CA TYR A 104 4.24 -5.62 -13.73
C TYR A 104 5.18 -5.40 -14.92
N PHE A 105 5.62 -6.48 -15.56
CA PHE A 105 6.47 -6.41 -16.75
C PHE A 105 5.80 -5.74 -17.94
N ALA A 106 4.47 -5.81 -17.99
CA ALA A 106 3.70 -5.17 -19.04
C ALA A 106 3.40 -3.69 -18.77
N GLU A 107 3.24 -3.33 -17.50
CA GLU A 107 2.79 -2.01 -17.09
C GLU A 107 3.94 -1.04 -16.76
N HIS A 108 5.13 -1.55 -16.43
CA HIS A 108 6.25 -0.74 -15.94
C HIS A 108 7.56 -1.03 -16.67
N PRO A 109 8.46 -0.02 -16.77
CA PRO A 109 9.84 -0.25 -17.21
C PRO A 109 10.58 -1.22 -16.27
N LEU A 110 11.43 -2.08 -16.85
CA LEU A 110 12.23 -3.06 -16.12
C LEU A 110 13.71 -2.70 -16.13
N LEU A 111 14.32 -2.72 -14.97
CA LEU A 111 15.76 -2.54 -14.77
C LEU A 111 16.33 -3.76 -14.05
N PHE A 112 17.14 -4.56 -14.75
CA PHE A 112 17.88 -5.67 -14.15
C PHE A 112 19.22 -5.17 -13.60
N VAL A 113 19.46 -5.41 -12.30
CA VAL A 113 20.69 -4.98 -11.59
C VAL A 113 21.32 -6.18 -10.89
N GLY A 114 22.64 -6.33 -10.99
CA GLY A 114 23.37 -7.39 -10.28
C GLY A 114 23.27 -8.79 -10.92
N TYR A 115 22.79 -8.87 -12.16
CA TYR A 115 22.68 -10.12 -12.90
C TYR A 115 23.53 -10.10 -14.17
N ARG A 116 23.92 -11.31 -14.60
CA ARG A 116 24.51 -11.51 -15.92
C ARG A 116 23.38 -11.74 -16.93
N ALA A 117 23.56 -11.26 -18.17
CA ALA A 117 22.60 -11.49 -19.26
C ALA A 117 22.29 -12.99 -19.51
N GLU A 118 23.20 -13.88 -19.10
CA GLU A 118 23.04 -15.33 -19.27
C GLU A 118 22.37 -16.05 -18.08
N ASP A 119 21.98 -15.32 -17.04
CA ASP A 119 21.32 -15.87 -15.86
C ASP A 119 20.00 -16.56 -16.22
N HIS A 120 19.75 -17.74 -15.63
CA HIS A 120 18.56 -18.53 -15.93
C HIS A 120 17.26 -17.83 -15.52
N ASN A 121 17.26 -17.11 -14.38
CA ASN A 121 16.08 -16.39 -13.90
C ASN A 121 15.74 -15.24 -14.84
N ILE A 122 16.76 -14.49 -15.30
CA ILE A 122 16.58 -13.46 -16.34
C ILE A 122 16.03 -14.06 -17.60
N LYS A 123 16.62 -15.16 -18.10
CA LYS A 123 16.15 -15.80 -19.33
C LYS A 123 14.70 -16.27 -19.23
N SER A 124 14.32 -16.87 -18.10
CA SER A 124 12.93 -17.27 -17.85
C SER A 124 11.99 -16.06 -17.89
N ILE A 125 12.33 -14.97 -17.20
CA ILE A 125 11.54 -13.74 -17.19
C ILE A 125 11.39 -13.17 -18.60
N LEU A 126 12.51 -13.00 -19.31
CA LEU A 126 12.52 -12.43 -20.65
C LEU A 126 11.81 -13.34 -21.68
N TYR A 127 11.88 -14.66 -21.51
CA TYR A 127 11.13 -15.63 -22.31
C TYR A 127 9.62 -15.40 -22.17
N ASP A 128 9.13 -15.27 -20.93
CA ASP A 128 7.71 -15.04 -20.66
C ASP A 128 7.24 -13.68 -21.22
N VAL A 129 8.05 -12.63 -21.07
CA VAL A 129 7.79 -11.31 -21.67
C VAL A 129 7.72 -11.39 -23.20
N THR A 130 8.65 -12.10 -23.84
CA THR A 130 8.68 -12.25 -25.30
C THR A 130 7.41 -12.92 -25.82
N ARG A 131 6.92 -13.94 -25.10
CA ARG A 131 5.67 -14.65 -25.43
C ARG A 131 4.43 -13.78 -25.29
N MET A 132 4.37 -12.92 -24.28
CA MET A 132 3.24 -12.01 -24.06
C MET A 132 3.13 -10.96 -25.17
N PHE A 133 4.24 -10.28 -25.47
CA PHE A 133 4.22 -9.17 -26.41
C PHE A 133 4.28 -9.60 -27.87
N LYS A 134 4.36 -10.91 -28.15
CA LYS A 134 4.79 -11.44 -29.46
C LYS A 134 5.99 -10.66 -29.97
N ALA A 135 6.91 -10.32 -29.06
CA ALA A 135 8.04 -9.45 -29.37
C ALA A 135 8.90 -10.21 -30.37
N THR A 136 8.71 -9.90 -31.65
CA THR A 136 9.64 -10.29 -32.70
C THR A 136 10.93 -9.51 -32.47
N GLN A 137 12.02 -9.90 -33.16
CA GLN A 137 13.43 -9.45 -33.04
C GLN A 137 13.70 -7.92 -32.95
N SER A 138 12.68 -7.07 -32.96
CA SER A 138 12.68 -5.66 -32.59
C SER A 138 13.12 -5.40 -31.14
N LEU A 139 13.73 -4.23 -30.93
CA LEU A 139 14.13 -3.74 -29.61
C LEU A 139 12.91 -3.57 -28.69
N THR A 140 12.94 -4.18 -27.51
CA THR A 140 11.92 -3.95 -26.48
C THR A 140 12.26 -2.67 -25.72
N PRO A 141 11.49 -1.57 -25.87
CA PRO A 141 11.95 -0.23 -25.50
C PRO A 141 12.03 0.00 -23.97
N ASN A 142 11.35 -0.81 -23.17
CA ASN A 142 11.16 -0.58 -21.74
C ASN A 142 11.93 -1.56 -20.85
N ILE A 143 12.87 -2.32 -21.41
CA ILE A 143 13.69 -3.28 -20.64
C ILE A 143 15.16 -2.87 -20.72
N TYR A 144 15.77 -2.74 -19.55
CA TYR A 144 17.14 -2.31 -19.36
C TYR A 144 17.90 -3.36 -18.54
N ILE A 145 19.12 -3.66 -18.94
CA ILE A 145 20.09 -4.38 -18.11
C ILE A 145 21.22 -3.44 -17.73
N LEU A 146 21.55 -3.38 -16.44
CA LEU A 146 22.65 -2.59 -15.89
C LEU A 146 23.85 -3.50 -15.65
N GLU A 147 24.91 -3.26 -16.40
CA GLU A 147 26.14 -4.05 -16.41
C GLU A 147 27.28 -3.22 -15.80
N TRP A 148 28.01 -3.83 -14.86
CA TRP A 148 29.21 -3.23 -14.29
C TRP A 148 30.40 -3.45 -15.21
N ASP A 149 31.09 -2.37 -15.55
CA ASP A 149 32.39 -2.41 -16.21
C ASP A 149 33.30 -1.35 -15.60
N LYS A 150 34.35 -1.78 -14.89
CA LYS A 150 35.30 -0.88 -14.23
C LYS A 150 36.15 -0.07 -15.23
N ASP A 151 36.29 -0.56 -16.46
CA ASP A 151 37.19 0.03 -17.46
C ASP A 151 36.43 1.01 -18.37
N VAL A 152 35.10 1.15 -18.18
CA VAL A 152 34.29 2.13 -18.91
C VAL A 152 34.52 3.54 -18.35
N GLY A 153 34.89 4.47 -19.23
CA GLY A 153 35.12 5.87 -18.92
C GLY A 153 34.45 6.80 -19.93
N ALA A 154 34.73 8.11 -19.83
CA ALA A 154 34.06 9.14 -20.62
C ALA A 154 34.24 8.99 -22.16
N ASN A 155 35.31 8.33 -22.60
CA ASN A 155 35.59 8.09 -24.02
C ASN A 155 35.16 6.69 -24.49
N SER A 156 34.61 5.86 -23.60
CA SER A 156 34.16 4.52 -23.95
C SER A 156 32.81 4.58 -24.67
N TYR A 157 32.65 3.73 -25.69
CA TYR A 157 31.39 3.56 -26.41
C TYR A 157 30.84 2.15 -26.17
N PRO A 158 30.29 1.89 -24.98
CA PRO A 158 29.73 0.57 -24.68
C PRO A 158 28.51 0.27 -25.57
N PRO A 159 28.21 -1.01 -25.83
CA PRO A 159 26.99 -1.42 -26.51
C PRO A 159 25.76 -0.89 -25.77
N ARG A 160 24.81 -0.30 -26.51
CA ARG A 160 23.53 0.21 -25.96
C ARG A 160 22.42 -0.82 -25.99
N GLU A 161 22.66 -1.96 -26.62
CA GLU A 161 21.70 -3.03 -26.82
C GLU A 161 22.36 -4.37 -26.55
N ARG A 162 21.59 -5.31 -26.00
CA ARG A 162 21.99 -6.69 -25.78
C ARG A 162 20.98 -7.62 -26.45
N ILE A 163 21.47 -8.60 -27.20
CA ILE A 163 20.66 -9.68 -27.74
C ILE A 163 20.86 -10.89 -26.84
N ILE A 164 19.78 -11.42 -26.28
CA ILE A 164 19.78 -12.55 -25.34
C ILE A 164 18.97 -13.68 -25.96
N ASN A 165 19.55 -14.89 -26.04
CA ASN A 165 18.79 -16.09 -26.33
C ASN A 165 18.09 -16.56 -25.05
N VAL A 166 16.76 -16.56 -25.08
CA VAL A 166 15.91 -16.86 -23.93
C VAL A 166 15.32 -18.28 -23.98
N GLY A 167 15.56 -19.03 -25.06
CA GLY A 167 15.15 -20.42 -25.19
C GLY A 167 14.84 -20.81 -26.64
N GLY A 168 15.41 -21.93 -27.10
CA GLY A 168 15.28 -22.39 -28.48
C GLY A 168 15.78 -21.34 -29.47
N ASP A 169 14.94 -20.99 -30.44
CA ASP A 169 15.22 -19.97 -31.46
C ASP A 169 14.70 -18.57 -31.06
N ILE A 170 14.23 -18.40 -29.82
CA ILE A 170 13.67 -17.14 -29.34
C ILE A 170 14.80 -16.26 -28.78
N THR A 171 14.94 -15.08 -29.39
CA THR A 171 15.88 -14.06 -28.96
C THR A 171 15.13 -12.76 -28.66
N ILE A 172 15.58 -12.07 -27.61
CA ILE A 172 15.08 -10.74 -27.27
C ILE A 172 16.22 -9.74 -27.35
N ARG A 173 15.88 -8.54 -27.82
CA ARG A 173 16.79 -7.40 -27.85
C ARG A 173 16.33 -6.37 -26.82
N ILE A 174 17.19 -6.09 -25.84
CA ILE A 174 16.92 -5.15 -24.74
C ILE A 174 17.98 -4.05 -24.69
N LYS A 175 17.71 -2.95 -23.98
CA LYS A 175 18.67 -1.88 -23.78
C LYS A 175 19.73 -2.32 -22.76
N SER A 176 20.99 -2.01 -23.02
CA SER A 176 22.11 -2.22 -22.09
C SER A 176 22.66 -0.88 -21.63
N ILE A 177 22.90 -0.78 -20.33
CA ILE A 177 23.57 0.33 -19.67
C ILE A 177 24.83 -0.25 -19.05
N VAL A 178 25.99 0.14 -19.57
CA VAL A 178 27.28 -0.28 -19.02
C VAL A 178 27.89 0.89 -18.25
N SER A 179 28.27 0.66 -17.00
CA SER A 179 28.78 1.73 -16.13
C SER A 179 29.82 1.26 -15.11
N SER A 180 30.75 2.15 -14.75
CA SER A 180 31.71 2.05 -13.64
C SER A 180 31.20 2.73 -12.36
N SER A 181 29.97 3.25 -12.37
CA SER A 181 29.29 3.82 -11.20
C SER A 181 27.77 3.75 -11.41
N PHE A 182 27.01 3.26 -10.44
CA PHE A 182 25.55 3.17 -10.59
C PHE A 182 24.81 4.42 -10.09
N ASP A 183 25.49 5.31 -9.36
CA ASP A 183 24.94 6.59 -8.88
C ASP A 183 24.19 7.37 -9.97
N TRP A 184 24.83 7.63 -11.12
CA TRP A 184 24.19 8.40 -12.19
C TRP A 184 23.02 7.65 -12.84
N VAL A 185 23.09 6.32 -12.88
CA VAL A 185 22.03 5.48 -13.43
C VAL A 185 20.81 5.57 -12.53
N PHE A 186 20.98 5.35 -11.22
CA PHE A 186 19.88 5.45 -10.26
C PHE A 186 19.28 6.85 -10.21
N LYS A 187 20.11 7.91 -10.28
CA LYS A 187 19.63 9.30 -10.43
C LYS A 187 18.80 9.48 -11.71
N ALA A 188 19.22 8.92 -12.84
CA ALA A 188 18.48 9.02 -14.10
C ALA A 188 17.11 8.32 -14.03
N PHE A 189 17.01 7.19 -13.33
CA PHE A 189 15.73 6.52 -13.09
C PHE A 189 14.85 7.23 -12.04
N GLY A 190 15.45 7.94 -11.08
CA GLY A 190 14.73 8.70 -10.05
C GLY A 190 14.23 10.09 -10.49
N ASN A 191 14.88 10.75 -11.46
CA ASN A 191 14.60 12.15 -11.83
C ASN A 191 13.39 12.36 -12.78
N ASN A 192 12.59 11.33 -13.06
CA ASN A 192 11.55 11.39 -14.11
C ASN A 192 10.14 11.78 -13.64
N GLY A 193 10.01 12.54 -12.54
CA GLY A 193 8.71 13.10 -12.22
C GLY A 193 8.73 14.11 -11.09
N THR A 194 8.28 15.32 -11.42
CA THR A 194 7.71 16.36 -10.56
C THR A 194 6.54 15.91 -9.67
N LEU A 195 6.41 14.61 -9.42
CA LEU A 195 5.53 14.06 -8.40
C LEU A 195 6.38 14.04 -7.13
N GLU A 196 6.11 15.00 -6.25
CA GLU A 196 6.52 14.92 -4.84
C GLU A 196 6.44 13.48 -4.37
N GLN A 197 7.52 12.98 -3.76
CA GLN A 197 7.67 11.61 -3.26
C GLN A 197 6.31 11.00 -2.89
N ILE A 198 5.71 10.25 -3.82
CA ILE A 198 4.41 9.64 -3.58
C ILE A 198 4.66 8.68 -2.43
N ASN A 199 4.06 8.97 -1.27
CA ASN A 199 4.21 8.12 -0.11
C ASN A 199 3.63 6.74 -0.45
N VAL A 200 4.51 5.79 -0.74
CA VAL A 200 4.12 4.49 -1.28
C VAL A 200 3.29 3.71 -0.26
N LYS A 201 3.63 3.86 1.02
CA LYS A 201 2.87 3.33 2.15
C LYS A 201 1.46 3.90 2.20
N LEU A 202 1.31 5.20 1.93
CA LEU A 202 0.00 5.85 1.82
C LEU A 202 -0.80 5.31 0.63
N LEU A 203 -0.22 5.29 -0.57
CA LEU A 203 -0.95 4.85 -1.77
C LEU A 203 -1.44 3.41 -1.60
N ARG A 204 -0.60 2.55 -1.01
CA ARG A 204 -0.94 1.19 -0.62
C ARG A 204 -2.08 1.14 0.41
N ALA A 205 -2.05 1.97 1.44
CA ALA A 205 -3.13 2.06 2.43
C ALA A 205 -4.47 2.50 1.79
N LEU A 206 -4.42 3.47 0.86
CA LEU A 206 -5.59 3.92 0.09
C LEU A 206 -6.16 2.81 -0.79
N MET A 207 -5.30 2.10 -1.55
CA MET A 207 -5.72 0.99 -2.41
C MET A 207 -6.29 -0.18 -1.60
N ALA A 208 -5.66 -0.54 -0.48
CA ALA A 208 -6.17 -1.57 0.42
C ALA A 208 -7.55 -1.21 0.98
N ARG A 209 -7.78 0.07 1.33
CA ARG A 209 -9.07 0.55 1.81
C ARG A 209 -10.12 0.57 0.70
N ALA A 210 -9.80 1.05 -0.50
CA ALA A 210 -10.70 1.03 -1.65
C ALA A 210 -11.14 -0.39 -1.99
N PHE A 211 -10.20 -1.35 -2.00
CA PHE A 211 -10.49 -2.76 -2.22
C PHE A 211 -11.40 -3.33 -1.12
N ASN A 212 -11.13 -3.02 0.14
CA ASN A 212 -11.98 -3.44 1.26
C ASN A 212 -13.38 -2.80 1.23
N LEU A 213 -13.50 -1.56 0.76
CA LEU A 213 -14.78 -0.87 0.58
C LEU A 213 -15.60 -1.56 -0.51
N VAL A 214 -15.02 -1.79 -1.70
CA VAL A 214 -15.70 -2.49 -2.80
C VAL A 214 -16.12 -3.91 -2.40
N ARG A 215 -15.27 -4.63 -1.66
CA ARG A 215 -15.56 -5.99 -1.20
C ARG A 215 -16.62 -6.04 -0.10
N ARG A 216 -16.80 -4.95 0.67
CA ARG A 216 -17.91 -4.79 1.62
C ARG A 216 -19.19 -4.32 0.90
N ASP A 217 -19.09 -3.46 -0.10
CA ASP A 217 -20.23 -2.89 -0.85
C ASP A 217 -20.90 -3.88 -1.81
N THR A 218 -20.24 -5.00 -2.16
CA THR A 218 -20.94 -6.16 -2.76
C THR A 218 -22.00 -6.77 -1.81
N LEU A 219 -22.01 -6.37 -0.54
CA LEU A 219 -23.12 -6.49 0.40
C LEU A 219 -23.45 -5.10 0.99
N SER A 220 -24.11 -4.28 0.18
CA SER A 220 -24.88 -3.06 0.51
C SER A 220 -24.22 -1.68 0.33
N LYS A 221 -24.74 -0.98 -0.69
CA LYS A 221 -24.91 0.48 -0.89
C LYS A 221 -23.66 1.37 -0.98
N HIS A 222 -23.47 1.90 -2.19
CA HIS A 222 -22.61 3.01 -2.61
C HIS A 222 -22.40 4.10 -1.54
N VAL A 223 -21.14 4.32 -1.19
CA VAL A 223 -20.66 5.57 -0.57
C VAL A 223 -19.93 6.39 -1.63
N GLU A 224 -20.46 7.56 -1.96
CA GLU A 224 -19.77 8.54 -2.82
C GLU A 224 -18.55 9.10 -2.08
N VAL A 225 -17.35 8.87 -2.64
CA VAL A 225 -16.10 9.43 -2.13
C VAL A 225 -15.91 10.82 -2.74
N ASN A 226 -15.96 11.85 -1.90
CA ASN A 226 -15.79 13.24 -2.31
C ASN A 226 -14.30 13.60 -2.36
N PHE A 227 -13.74 13.69 -3.57
CA PHE A 227 -12.31 13.94 -3.84
C PHE A 227 -11.77 15.24 -3.24
N SER A 228 -12.63 16.24 -3.01
CA SER A 228 -12.25 17.53 -2.43
C SER A 228 -11.79 17.45 -0.96
N MET A 229 -12.18 16.40 -0.22
CA MET A 229 -11.70 16.19 1.17
C MET A 229 -10.32 15.54 1.25
N LEU A 230 -9.88 14.85 0.20
CA LEU A 230 -8.58 14.16 0.17
C LEU A 230 -7.44 15.14 -0.13
N GLU A 231 -7.68 16.11 -1.01
CA GLU A 231 -6.69 17.09 -1.45
C GLU A 231 -6.24 18.02 -0.30
N HIS A 232 -7.19 18.55 0.49
CA HIS A 232 -6.89 19.37 1.68
C HIS A 232 -6.28 18.59 2.85
N ALA A 233 -6.38 17.27 2.85
CA ALA A 233 -5.86 16.44 3.93
C ALA A 233 -4.38 16.07 3.70
N VAL A 234 -3.92 16.01 2.45
CA VAL A 234 -2.51 15.74 2.10
C VAL A 234 -1.58 16.90 2.52
N GLU A 235 -2.10 18.11 2.69
CA GLU A 235 -1.32 19.27 3.17
C GLU A 235 -1.07 19.28 4.69
N ASN A 236 -1.70 18.39 5.47
CA ASN A 236 -1.53 18.31 6.93
C ASN A 236 -1.43 16.85 7.41
N ASP A 237 -0.21 16.37 7.63
CA ASP A 237 0.14 15.01 8.07
C ASP A 237 -0.71 14.50 9.26
N GLU A 238 -1.03 15.36 10.23
CA GLU A 238 -1.83 14.98 11.41
C GLU A 238 -3.33 14.78 11.14
N ASN A 239 -3.90 15.46 10.16
CA ASN A 239 -5.32 15.30 9.81
C ASN A 239 -5.53 14.12 8.86
N PHE A 240 -4.52 13.79 8.08
CA PHE A 240 -4.56 12.70 7.13
C PHE A 240 -4.54 11.32 7.79
N ALA A 241 -3.68 11.14 8.80
CA ALA A 241 -3.65 9.91 9.61
C ALA A 241 -4.98 9.66 10.35
N LYS A 242 -5.68 10.74 10.75
CA LYS A 242 -7.03 10.69 11.36
C LYS A 242 -8.10 10.26 10.36
N ILE A 243 -8.02 10.72 9.11
CA ILE A 243 -8.97 10.35 8.04
C ILE A 243 -8.72 8.90 7.55
N LEU A 244 -7.46 8.45 7.57
CA LEU A 244 -7.04 7.12 7.13
C LEU A 244 -7.13 6.03 8.22
N GLY A 245 -7.32 6.41 9.49
CA GLY A 245 -7.43 5.46 10.60
C GLY A 245 -6.13 4.72 10.92
N ILE A 246 -4.97 5.29 10.55
CA ILE A 246 -3.64 4.69 10.73
C ILE A 246 -3.06 4.97 12.12
N THR A 247 -3.59 5.95 12.86
CA THR A 247 -3.35 6.07 14.30
C THR A 247 -4.30 5.12 15.04
N SER A 248 -3.74 4.21 15.84
CA SER A 248 -4.47 3.47 16.88
C SER A 248 -5.45 4.43 17.56
N LEU A 249 -6.74 4.11 17.45
CA LEU A 249 -7.85 5.01 17.73
C LEU A 249 -8.11 5.21 19.24
N ASP A 250 -7.07 5.44 20.04
CA ASP A 250 -7.19 5.64 21.49
C ASP A 250 -7.19 7.13 21.87
N GLY A 251 -7.99 7.94 21.17
CA GLY A 251 -8.06 9.37 21.49
C GLY A 251 -9.34 10.09 21.03
N PRO A 252 -9.58 11.32 21.54
CA PRO A 252 -10.80 12.10 21.29
C PRO A 252 -11.13 12.35 19.80
N ALA A 253 -10.14 12.22 18.91
CA ALA A 253 -10.29 12.37 17.47
C ALA A 253 -11.04 11.20 16.81
N SER A 254 -10.89 9.96 17.31
CA SER A 254 -11.61 8.79 16.80
C SER A 254 -13.11 8.86 17.12
N VAL A 255 -13.41 9.37 18.31
CA VAL A 255 -14.77 9.60 18.79
C VAL A 255 -15.47 10.67 17.94
N ASN A 256 -14.80 11.78 17.62
CA ASN A 256 -15.41 12.81 16.77
C ASN A 256 -15.61 12.36 15.32
N ALA A 257 -14.78 11.43 14.80
CA ALA A 257 -14.98 10.87 13.46
C ALA A 257 -16.20 9.92 13.40
N ASN A 258 -16.39 9.08 14.41
CA ASN A 258 -17.51 8.13 14.47
C ASN A 258 -18.80 8.74 15.03
N TYR A 259 -18.69 9.76 15.88
CA TYR A 259 -19.78 10.49 16.54
C TYR A 259 -19.61 12.00 16.36
N PRO A 260 -19.77 12.53 15.13
CA PRO A 260 -19.48 13.93 14.83
C PRO A 260 -20.49 14.91 15.45
N TYR A 261 -21.69 14.46 15.79
CA TYR A 261 -22.79 15.36 16.11
C TYR A 261 -22.96 15.60 17.61
N THR A 262 -23.28 16.85 17.96
CA THR A 262 -23.91 17.17 19.25
C THR A 262 -25.42 16.99 19.12
N LEU A 263 -26.15 16.94 20.25
CA LEU A 263 -27.62 16.82 20.22
C LEU A 263 -28.30 17.98 19.47
N GLN A 264 -27.72 19.18 19.51
CA GLN A 264 -28.17 20.34 18.75
C GLN A 264 -28.01 20.11 17.24
N MET A 265 -26.88 19.58 16.79
CA MET A 265 -26.66 19.26 15.37
C MET A 265 -27.57 18.14 14.87
N VAL A 266 -27.86 17.14 15.72
CA VAL A 266 -28.87 16.10 15.42
C VAL A 266 -30.25 16.75 15.25
N ALA A 267 -30.62 17.67 16.13
CA ALA A 267 -31.90 18.37 16.04
C ALA A 267 -32.01 19.21 14.76
N GLU A 268 -30.96 19.93 14.38
CA GLU A 268 -30.90 20.70 13.13
C GLU A 268 -31.06 19.80 11.90
N LYS A 269 -30.38 18.65 11.86
CA LYS A 269 -30.53 17.66 10.78
C LYS A 269 -31.94 17.07 10.68
N LEU A 270 -32.66 17.01 11.79
CA LEU A 270 -34.05 16.52 11.86
C LEU A 270 -35.09 17.64 11.69
N GLY A 271 -34.65 18.86 11.35
CA GLY A 271 -35.53 20.00 11.09
C GLY A 271 -36.03 20.73 12.34
N PHE A 272 -35.43 20.49 13.51
CA PHE A 272 -35.75 21.20 14.76
C PHE A 272 -34.81 22.38 14.99
N THR A 273 -35.34 23.44 15.61
CA THR A 273 -34.57 24.66 15.95
C THR A 273 -33.75 24.53 17.23
N SER A 274 -34.03 23.51 18.06
CA SER A 274 -33.38 23.29 19.35
C SER A 274 -33.22 21.80 19.64
N TRP A 275 -32.14 21.47 20.36
CA TRP A 275 -31.82 20.13 20.89
C TRP A 275 -32.99 19.43 21.59
N ASN A 276 -33.95 20.18 22.13
CA ASN A 276 -35.19 19.66 22.72
C ASN A 276 -35.98 18.76 21.76
N GLY A 277 -35.98 19.06 20.45
CA GLY A 277 -36.69 18.26 19.46
C GLY A 277 -36.10 16.85 19.34
N ALA A 278 -34.77 16.76 19.19
CA ALA A 278 -34.06 15.48 19.19
C ALA A 278 -34.16 14.76 20.54
N HIS A 279 -34.18 15.49 21.66
CA HIS A 279 -34.34 14.88 22.98
C HIS A 279 -35.68 14.14 23.13
N LYS A 280 -36.78 14.75 22.70
CA LYS A 280 -38.11 14.13 22.74
C LYS A 280 -38.20 12.87 21.89
N LEU A 281 -37.50 12.84 20.75
CA LEU A 281 -37.44 11.65 19.91
C LEU A 281 -36.67 10.51 20.59
N ILE A 282 -35.62 10.81 21.37
CA ILE A 282 -34.91 9.80 22.15
C ILE A 282 -35.82 9.24 23.26
N GLU A 283 -36.59 10.09 23.95
CA GLU A 283 -37.56 9.64 24.96
C GLU A 283 -38.67 8.79 24.34
N LEU A 284 -39.16 9.18 23.16
CA LEU A 284 -40.16 8.40 22.43
C LEU A 284 -39.60 7.04 21.99
N LEU A 285 -38.36 6.99 21.53
CA LEU A 285 -37.67 5.73 21.18
C LEU A 285 -37.58 4.80 22.40
N GLU A 286 -37.20 5.34 23.57
CA GLU A 286 -37.12 4.59 24.83
C GLU A 286 -38.51 4.05 25.23
N GLN A 287 -39.57 4.86 25.11
CA GLN A 287 -40.94 4.42 25.39
C GLN A 287 -41.42 3.31 24.43
N MET A 288 -41.02 3.36 23.16
CA MET A 288 -41.43 2.38 22.15
C MET A 288 -40.67 1.05 22.25
N THR A 289 -39.42 1.09 22.70
CA THR A 289 -38.50 -0.06 22.57
C THR A 289 -37.84 -0.52 23.86
N GLY A 290 -37.99 0.22 24.96
CA GLY A 290 -37.28 -0.02 26.22
C GLY A 290 -35.79 0.33 26.18
N PHE A 291 -35.26 0.79 25.05
CA PHE A 291 -33.84 1.08 24.87
C PHE A 291 -33.51 2.55 25.17
N ASP A 292 -32.78 2.80 26.26
CA ASP A 292 -32.19 4.11 26.55
C ASP A 292 -30.86 4.30 25.80
N MET A 293 -30.91 5.10 24.74
CA MET A 293 -29.75 5.45 23.91
C MET A 293 -28.62 6.16 24.69
N LYS A 294 -28.92 6.85 25.79
CA LYS A 294 -27.94 7.69 26.52
C LYS A 294 -27.27 6.96 27.69
N ASN A 295 -27.75 5.78 28.07
CA ASN A 295 -27.29 5.06 29.26
C ASN A 295 -25.89 4.44 29.09
N SER A 296 -25.58 3.99 27.87
CA SER A 296 -24.29 3.36 27.54
C SER A 296 -23.69 3.95 26.27
N ASP A 297 -22.40 3.66 26.06
CA ASP A 297 -21.76 3.88 24.76
C ASP A 297 -22.22 2.79 23.79
N ASN A 298 -22.81 3.19 22.68
CA ASN A 298 -23.45 2.31 21.71
C ASN A 298 -23.31 2.91 20.30
N PRO A 299 -23.69 2.18 19.23
CA PRO A 299 -23.53 2.68 17.85
C PRO A 299 -24.22 4.02 17.54
N TYR A 300 -25.15 4.48 18.37
CA TYR A 300 -25.86 5.74 18.22
C TYR A 300 -25.26 6.88 19.06
N HIS A 301 -24.72 6.57 20.23
CA HIS A 301 -24.32 7.56 21.24
C HIS A 301 -23.00 7.19 21.93
N PHE A 302 -22.17 8.20 22.18
CA PHE A 302 -20.93 8.07 22.95
C PHE A 302 -20.76 9.22 23.95
N LYS A 303 -20.38 8.90 25.19
CA LYS A 303 -20.09 9.86 26.26
C LYS A 303 -18.60 10.19 26.30
N LEU A 304 -18.21 11.34 25.73
CA LEU A 304 -16.83 11.80 25.72
C LEU A 304 -16.50 12.63 26.98
N LYS A 305 -15.51 12.20 27.77
CA LYS A 305 -15.02 12.98 28.92
C LYS A 305 -14.18 14.17 28.43
N THR A 306 -14.52 15.38 28.88
CA THR A 306 -13.91 16.64 28.42
C THR A 306 -13.08 17.36 29.47
N GLY A 307 -13.06 16.88 30.72
CA GLY A 307 -12.29 17.47 31.82
C GLY A 307 -12.04 16.50 32.97
N LYS A 308 -11.41 17.00 34.05
CA LYS A 308 -10.99 16.17 35.19
C LYS A 308 -12.16 15.73 36.09
N SER A 309 -13.24 16.52 36.17
CA SER A 309 -14.45 16.23 36.94
C SER A 309 -15.30 15.13 36.29
N GLU A 310 -16.00 14.30 37.08
CA GLU A 310 -16.99 13.33 36.58
C GLU A 310 -18.18 13.98 35.86
N SER A 311 -18.48 15.24 36.18
CA SER A 311 -19.53 16.04 35.52
C SER A 311 -19.07 16.68 34.20
N SER A 312 -17.78 16.62 33.88
CA SER A 312 -17.23 17.23 32.66
C SER A 312 -17.20 16.23 31.52
N PHE A 313 -18.35 16.07 30.86
CA PHE A 313 -18.49 15.25 29.67
C PHE A 313 -19.35 15.93 28.60
N THR A 314 -19.17 15.52 27.36
CA THR A 314 -20.00 15.92 26.22
C THR A 314 -20.54 14.66 25.57
N ARG A 315 -21.85 14.67 25.28
CA ARG A 315 -22.50 13.59 24.54
C ARG A 315 -22.35 13.82 23.05
N LYS A 316 -21.97 12.78 22.34
CA LYS A 316 -21.76 12.77 20.90
C LYS A 316 -22.63 11.70 20.26
N TYR A 317 -23.08 11.97 19.05
CA TYR A 317 -24.04 11.16 18.32
C TYR A 317 -23.53 10.85 16.92
N SER A 318 -23.81 9.64 16.43
CA SER A 318 -23.42 9.18 15.10
C SER A 318 -24.46 9.52 14.03
N GLU A 319 -24.12 9.35 12.76
CA GLU A 319 -25.11 9.45 11.67
C GLU A 319 -26.23 8.40 11.83
N ALA A 320 -25.92 7.24 12.40
CA ALA A 320 -26.91 6.20 12.67
C ALA A 320 -27.97 6.68 13.68
N ALA A 321 -27.61 7.54 14.64
CA ALA A 321 -28.57 8.15 15.55
C ALA A 321 -29.52 9.10 14.82
N VAL A 322 -29.00 9.92 13.91
CA VAL A 322 -29.83 10.82 13.08
C VAL A 322 -30.81 10.00 12.25
N ALA A 323 -30.35 8.96 11.56
CA ALA A 323 -31.19 8.10 10.75
C ALA A 323 -32.26 7.35 11.57
N LEU A 324 -31.92 6.87 12.77
CA LEU A 324 -32.87 6.21 13.65
C LEU A 324 -33.94 7.19 14.15
N LEU A 325 -33.53 8.35 14.67
CA LEU A 325 -34.46 9.36 15.19
C LEU A 325 -35.33 9.97 14.08
N GLY A 326 -34.81 10.07 12.86
CA GLY A 326 -35.60 10.44 11.67
C GLY A 326 -36.71 9.43 11.37
N LYS A 327 -36.44 8.12 11.50
CA LYS A 327 -37.47 7.09 11.35
C LYS A 327 -38.51 7.13 12.47
N VAL A 328 -38.08 7.42 13.70
CA VAL A 328 -38.98 7.64 14.84
C VAL A 328 -39.87 8.87 14.58
N GLN A 329 -39.33 9.94 14.01
CA GLN A 329 -40.06 11.15 13.64
C GLN A 329 -41.08 10.91 12.51
N SER A 330 -40.74 10.09 11.51
CA SER A 330 -41.63 9.77 10.38
C SER A 330 -42.62 8.63 10.67
N GLY A 331 -42.48 7.93 11.79
CA GLY A 331 -43.32 6.78 12.15
C GLY A 331 -43.01 5.52 11.32
N GLU A 332 -41.85 5.46 10.67
CA GLU A 332 -41.43 4.32 9.87
C GLU A 332 -40.99 3.13 10.72
N SER A 333 -41.10 1.91 10.17
CA SER A 333 -40.54 0.74 10.82
C SER A 333 -39.01 0.83 10.87
N PHE A 334 -38.43 0.67 12.07
CA PHE A 334 -36.99 0.67 12.28
C PHE A 334 -36.54 -0.61 12.99
N LYS A 335 -35.26 -0.96 12.82
CA LYS A 335 -34.60 -2.04 13.55
C LYS A 335 -33.41 -1.45 14.30
N LEU A 336 -33.28 -1.80 15.57
CA LEU A 336 -32.15 -1.40 16.41
C LEU A 336 -30.92 -2.25 16.06
N ALA A 337 -29.74 -1.67 16.26
CA ALA A 337 -28.46 -2.35 16.07
C ALA A 337 -28.34 -3.54 17.04
N GLN A 338 -27.56 -4.55 16.65
CA GLN A 338 -27.35 -5.77 17.44
C GLN A 338 -26.81 -5.41 18.84
N GLY A 339 -27.51 -5.83 19.90
CA GLY A 339 -27.16 -5.49 21.30
C GLY A 339 -27.80 -4.20 21.85
N CYS A 340 -28.57 -3.47 21.05
CA CYS A 340 -29.33 -2.28 21.45
C CYS A 340 -30.83 -2.58 21.56
N THR A 341 -31.20 -3.65 22.25
CA THR A 341 -32.61 -4.02 22.51
C THR A 341 -32.93 -3.80 23.99
N GLY A 342 -34.12 -3.28 24.30
CA GLY A 342 -34.63 -3.20 25.67
C GLY A 342 -34.92 -4.56 26.28
#